data_AF-A0A7J9VED8-F1
#
_entry.id   AF-A0A7J9VED8-F1
#
_cell.length_a   1.000
_cell.length_b   1.000
_cell.length_c   1.000
_cell.angle_alpha   90.00
_cell.angle_beta   90.00
_cell.angle_gamma   90.00
#
_symmetry.space_group_name_H-M   'P 1'
#
loop_
_entity.id
_entity.type
_entity.pdbx_description
1 polymer ?
#
loop_
_entity_poly.entity_id
_entity_poly.type
_entity_poly.pdbx_seq_one_letter_code
_entity_poly.pdbx_strand_id
1 'polypeptide(L)'
;MSQGASGFAADIDTPPLPGVSRFIHTLDLNRYRNKQTLVRYVLNSPVGWDEQSRTGRSARNVHRTPRSARGRTGRWERGHVARRASAAGASVGEVFRLIRQGRAATRSDIGRLTGLSRTAVTLRVTQLLDKGLVVERAEGGSTGGRPPVRLWFNTDGGTVLAAALGASRAQLAVCDLAGTVLNEAEFGVDLADGPEVLFTNAVKYLDQLLAESGRPRDTLWGVGVSVPGAVDVATGTSLSPAVQPGWGDVAVADYFTTRFGVPTRVDNDVNVLALAEHRRHPDVDDLLVVKASTGIGAGLIAGGRLQRGALGAAGELGHTKVCDAEDPEDAACRCGSTGCLEAVAGGRAIAEACAELGRPVSDAFGVAELVRSGDPDALRLVRQAGRRIGEVLAGAVNLLNPGLIVVGGDLAHAYEPLVAGMREVIYQRATATATRTLRIEPSEMHARTGIGACATLVLDDVLSRRAVDALLC
;
A
#
# COMPACT_ATOMS: atom_id res chain seq x y z
N MET A 1 25.01 48.02 -21.89
CA MET A 1 24.47 49.02 -20.95
C MET A 1 23.57 48.25 -19.99
N SER A 2 23.94 47.87 -18.75
CA SER A 2 24.22 48.67 -17.53
C SER A 2 23.00 49.49 -17.08
N GLN A 3 22.41 49.42 -15.87
CA GLN A 3 22.71 48.71 -14.58
C GLN A 3 21.37 48.11 -14.03
N GLY A 4 21.14 47.61 -12.80
CA GLY A 4 21.90 47.45 -11.53
C GLY A 4 20.97 46.97 -10.37
N ALA A 5 21.49 46.87 -9.12
CA ALA A 5 20.79 46.69 -7.82
C ALA A 5 19.92 45.40 -7.61
N SER A 6 20.35 44.39 -6.82
CA SER A 6 20.38 44.26 -5.32
C SER A 6 18.98 44.19 -4.66
N GLY A 7 18.65 43.28 -3.73
CA GLY A 7 19.47 42.37 -2.90
C GLY A 7 19.22 42.65 -1.41
N PHE A 8 18.56 41.74 -0.69
CA PHE A 8 18.28 41.87 0.75
C PHE A 8 18.43 40.53 1.48
N ALA A 9 19.28 40.51 2.49
CA ALA A 9 19.34 39.52 3.56
C ALA A 9 19.02 40.23 4.89
N ALA A 10 18.57 39.48 5.89
CA ALA A 10 18.26 40.02 7.21
C ALA A 10 18.90 39.16 8.31
N ASP A 11 19.87 39.74 9.02
CA ASP A 11 20.41 39.20 10.26
C ASP A 11 19.42 39.41 11.42
N ILE A 12 19.34 38.45 12.35
CA ILE A 12 18.86 38.68 13.71
C ILE A 12 19.86 38.04 14.67
N ASP A 13 20.40 38.86 15.56
CA ASP A 13 21.44 38.54 16.55
C ASP A 13 20.81 38.32 17.93
N THR A 14 21.34 37.40 18.76
CA THR A 14 21.00 37.28 20.20
C THR A 14 22.07 36.46 20.96
N PRO A 15 22.30 36.75 22.27
CA PRO A 15 23.63 36.59 22.89
C PRO A 15 23.88 35.26 23.65
N PRO A 16 25.14 34.95 24.03
CA PRO A 16 25.52 33.71 24.70
C PRO A 16 25.53 33.79 26.24
N LEU A 17 25.21 32.66 26.90
CA LEU A 17 25.46 32.42 28.34
C LEU A 17 25.89 30.94 28.58
N PRO A 18 26.53 30.60 29.73
CA PRO A 18 27.74 29.77 29.67
C PRO A 18 27.66 28.34 30.25
N GLY A 19 28.45 27.45 29.64
CA GLY A 19 29.40 26.55 30.29
C GLY A 19 28.93 25.52 31.34
N VAL A 20 28.85 24.24 30.93
CA VAL A 20 29.16 23.09 31.81
C VAL A 20 30.10 22.10 31.09
N SER A 21 31.02 21.54 31.87
CA SER A 21 32.24 20.80 31.49
C SER A 21 32.10 19.56 30.57
N ARG A 22 33.04 19.48 29.62
CA ARG A 22 33.77 18.30 29.08
C ARG A 22 33.29 16.90 29.50
N PHE A 23 33.10 16.04 28.50
CA PHE A 23 33.89 14.80 28.35
C PHE A 23 34.14 14.53 26.86
N ILE A 24 35.40 14.34 26.47
CA ILE A 24 35.80 13.94 25.11
C ILE A 24 36.29 12.50 25.19
N HIS A 25 35.69 11.61 24.40
CA HIS A 25 36.35 10.37 23.99
C HIS A 25 36.34 10.30 22.46
N THR A 26 37.51 10.56 21.89
CA THR A 26 37.79 10.35 20.47
C THR A 26 37.68 8.85 20.16
N LEU A 27 36.75 8.45 19.29
CA LEU A 27 36.74 7.11 18.72
C LEU A 27 37.37 7.14 17.32
N ASP A 28 38.49 6.44 17.23
CA ASP A 28 39.34 6.32 16.05
C ASP A 28 38.66 5.41 15.00
N LEU A 29 38.25 5.98 13.87
CA LEU A 29 37.54 5.28 12.79
C LEU A 29 38.47 4.47 11.86
N ASN A 30 39.70 4.16 12.28
CA ASN A 30 40.73 3.56 11.43
C ASN A 30 41.11 2.11 11.80
N ARG A 31 40.11 1.25 12.07
CA ARG A 31 40.27 -0.21 12.03
C ARG A 31 39.11 -0.89 11.32
N TYR A 32 39.47 -1.56 10.21
CA TYR A 32 38.98 -2.84 9.67
C TYR A 32 38.91 -2.85 8.14
N ARG A 33 40.10 -2.82 7.52
CA ARG A 33 40.31 -3.27 6.13
C ARG A 33 40.91 -4.68 6.12
N ASN A 34 40.38 -5.51 5.22
CA ASN A 34 40.93 -6.77 4.68
C ASN A 34 40.80 -8.12 5.44
N LYS A 35 39.91 -8.95 4.86
CA LYS A 35 40.15 -10.31 4.31
C LYS A 35 40.31 -11.55 5.24
N GLN A 36 39.37 -12.47 5.01
CA GLN A 36 39.53 -13.93 4.81
C GLN A 36 40.25 -14.79 5.86
N THR A 37 39.48 -15.61 6.59
CA THR A 37 39.85 -16.98 6.99
C THR A 37 38.61 -17.90 6.93
N LEU A 38 38.77 -19.13 6.42
CA LEU A 38 37.72 -20.14 6.30
C LEU A 38 37.62 -21.05 7.54
N VAL A 39 36.38 -21.48 7.84
CA VAL A 39 36.00 -22.83 8.31
C VAL A 39 36.29 -23.27 9.78
N ARG A 40 35.31 -24.05 10.29
CA ARG A 40 35.25 -24.87 11.53
C ARG A 40 35.12 -24.12 12.87
N TYR A 41 33.91 -24.20 13.43
CA TYR A 41 33.72 -24.96 14.66
C TYR A 41 32.40 -25.76 14.61
N VAL A 42 32.43 -26.97 15.18
CA VAL A 42 31.33 -27.94 15.19
C VAL A 42 30.77 -28.06 16.60
N LEU A 43 29.42 -28.07 16.68
CA LEU A 43 28.53 -28.64 17.70
C LEU A 43 29.04 -28.79 19.14
N ASN A 44 28.31 -28.19 20.09
CA ASN A 44 28.18 -28.76 21.44
C ASN A 44 26.88 -28.35 22.15
N SER A 45 25.87 -29.23 22.12
CA SER A 45 24.84 -29.39 23.17
C SER A 45 23.98 -30.62 22.84
N PRO A 46 23.94 -31.67 23.70
CA PRO A 46 23.28 -32.94 23.37
C PRO A 46 21.96 -33.16 24.12
N VAL A 47 20.88 -33.41 23.38
CA VAL A 47 19.70 -34.20 23.80
C VAL A 47 19.12 -34.81 22.51
N GLY A 48 18.91 -36.11 22.33
CA GLY A 48 18.99 -37.25 23.26
C GLY A 48 17.89 -38.24 22.90
N TRP A 49 18.07 -39.02 21.82
CA TRP A 49 17.09 -40.01 21.33
C TRP A 49 17.78 -41.30 20.87
N ASP A 50 17.02 -42.39 20.98
CA ASP A 50 17.32 -43.80 20.68
C ASP A 50 18.41 -44.49 21.50
N GLU A 51 18.02 -45.57 22.20
CA GLU A 51 18.38 -46.90 21.69
C GLU A 51 17.34 -47.99 22.04
N GLN A 52 17.42 -49.09 21.29
CA GLN A 52 16.41 -50.15 21.19
C GLN A 52 16.56 -51.23 22.26
N SER A 53 15.53 -52.05 22.44
CA SER A 53 15.69 -53.40 22.98
C SER A 53 15.01 -54.45 22.09
N ARG A 54 15.81 -55.48 21.73
CA ARG A 54 15.52 -56.94 21.66
C ARG A 54 14.05 -57.38 21.42
N THR A 55 13.71 -58.38 20.61
CA THR A 55 14.43 -59.42 19.83
C THR A 55 13.35 -60.21 19.06
N GLY A 56 13.60 -60.71 17.85
CA GLY A 56 12.65 -61.66 17.23
C GLY A 56 12.97 -62.07 15.79
N ARG A 57 13.17 -63.38 15.56
CA ARG A 57 13.52 -63.93 14.23
C ARG A 57 12.28 -64.10 13.34
N SER A 58 12.50 -63.93 12.03
CA SER A 58 12.30 -64.95 10.99
C SER A 58 11.52 -64.44 9.76
N ALA A 59 12.06 -64.71 8.57
CA ALA A 59 11.45 -64.40 7.29
C ALA A 59 10.83 -65.64 6.64
N ARG A 60 9.78 -65.45 5.81
CA ARG A 60 9.73 -65.86 4.38
C ARG A 60 8.31 -65.83 3.78
N ASN A 61 8.24 -65.34 2.53
CA ASN A 61 7.33 -65.71 1.41
C ASN A 61 5.79 -65.57 1.63
N VAL A 62 4.95 -65.14 0.69
CA VAL A 62 4.69 -65.61 -0.69
C VAL A 62 3.80 -64.58 -1.41
N HIS A 63 3.91 -64.43 -2.74
CA HIS A 63 2.96 -63.64 -3.57
C HIS A 63 1.52 -64.20 -3.57
N ARG A 64 0.50 -63.33 -3.48
CA ARG A 64 -0.86 -63.64 -3.97
C ARG A 64 -1.68 -62.38 -4.32
N THR A 65 -1.85 -62.13 -5.62
CA THR A 65 -3.09 -61.61 -6.21
C THR A 65 -4.09 -62.80 -6.35
N PRO A 66 -5.42 -62.65 -6.56
CA PRO A 66 -6.07 -61.60 -7.38
C PRO A 66 -7.53 -61.17 -7.03
N ARG A 67 -8.11 -60.38 -7.96
CA ARG A 67 -9.53 -60.33 -8.39
C ARG A 67 -10.60 -59.53 -7.61
N SER A 68 -10.93 -58.38 -8.21
CA SER A 68 -12.27 -57.96 -8.70
C SER A 68 -13.48 -57.85 -7.76
N ALA A 69 -14.05 -56.64 -7.72
CA ALA A 69 -15.51 -56.42 -7.77
C ALA A 69 -15.81 -55.13 -8.56
N ARG A 70 -16.90 -55.11 -9.35
CA ARG A 70 -17.31 -53.96 -10.17
C ARG A 70 -18.27 -53.05 -9.39
N GLY A 71 -18.22 -51.76 -9.72
CA GLY A 71 -19.42 -50.94 -9.91
C GLY A 71 -20.03 -50.28 -8.67
N ARG A 72 -19.85 -48.97 -8.58
CA ARG A 72 -20.94 -48.05 -8.23
C ARG A 72 -20.61 -46.63 -8.71
N THR A 73 -21.43 -46.09 -9.60
CA THR A 73 -21.36 -44.71 -10.06
C THR A 73 -21.77 -43.75 -8.94
N GLY A 74 -20.80 -43.15 -8.27
CA GLY A 74 -21.03 -42.09 -7.29
C GLY A 74 -21.48 -40.80 -7.99
N ARG A 75 -22.79 -40.57 -8.05
CA ARG A 75 -23.35 -39.24 -8.35
C ARG A 75 -22.93 -38.29 -7.24
N TRP A 76 -22.02 -37.36 -7.53
CA TRP A 76 -21.71 -36.26 -6.62
C TRP A 76 -22.90 -35.30 -6.57
N GLU A 77 -23.80 -35.55 -5.63
CA GLU A 77 -24.85 -34.60 -5.30
C GLU A 77 -24.21 -33.33 -4.75
N ARG A 78 -24.44 -32.20 -5.44
CA ARG A 78 -24.01 -30.88 -4.98
C ARG A 78 -24.85 -30.52 -3.76
N GLY A 79 -24.36 -30.92 -2.59
CA GLY A 79 -24.90 -30.48 -1.31
C GLY A 79 -24.87 -28.96 -1.25
N HIS A 80 -26.04 -28.34 -1.35
CA HIS A 80 -26.20 -26.92 -1.06
C HIS A 80 -25.81 -26.70 0.40
N VAL A 81 -24.62 -26.16 0.63
CA VAL A 81 -24.23 -25.60 1.93
C VAL A 81 -25.05 -24.33 2.14
N ALA A 82 -26.28 -24.52 2.61
CA ALA A 82 -27.13 -23.44 3.06
C ALA A 82 -26.44 -22.77 4.25
N ARG A 83 -25.79 -21.62 3.99
CA ARG A 83 -25.27 -20.72 5.02
C ARG A 83 -26.44 -20.20 5.87
N ARG A 84 -26.84 -20.98 6.89
CA ARG A 84 -27.63 -20.49 8.01
C ARG A 84 -26.77 -19.53 8.83
N ALA A 85 -26.76 -18.26 8.43
CA ALA A 85 -26.44 -17.18 9.35
C ALA A 85 -27.56 -17.14 10.41
N SER A 86 -27.23 -17.52 11.64
CA SER A 86 -28.18 -17.58 12.74
C SER A 86 -28.49 -16.19 13.27
N ALA A 87 -29.75 -15.76 13.10
CA ALA A 87 -30.62 -14.97 14.00
C ALA A 87 -30.02 -13.94 15.01
N ALA A 88 -28.84 -13.38 14.79
CA ALA A 88 -28.45 -12.11 15.39
C ALA A 88 -29.01 -10.97 14.52
N GLY A 89 -29.82 -10.09 15.12
CA GLY A 89 -30.36 -8.92 14.40
C GLY A 89 -29.23 -8.04 13.86
N ALA A 90 -29.40 -7.48 12.66
CA ALA A 90 -28.36 -6.67 12.02
C ALA A 90 -27.90 -5.51 12.93
N SER A 91 -26.58 -5.33 13.00
CA SER A 91 -25.93 -4.33 13.85
C SER A 91 -26.05 -2.91 13.28
N VAL A 92 -25.66 -1.89 14.06
CA VAL A 92 -25.69 -0.49 13.58
C VAL A 92 -24.76 -0.33 12.38
N GLY A 93 -23.57 -0.91 12.46
CA GLY A 93 -22.57 -0.94 11.41
C GLY A 93 -23.03 -1.67 10.15
N GLU A 94 -23.80 -2.76 10.26
CA GLU A 94 -24.39 -3.42 9.09
C GLU A 94 -25.46 -2.54 8.40
N VAL A 95 -26.31 -1.85 9.18
CA VAL A 95 -27.27 -0.87 8.64
C VAL A 95 -26.54 0.28 7.95
N PHE A 96 -25.51 0.86 8.58
CA PHE A 96 -24.67 1.90 8.00
C PHE A 96 -24.00 1.44 6.70
N ARG A 97 -23.43 0.23 6.68
CA ARG A 97 -22.79 -0.34 5.47
C ARG A 97 -23.78 -0.44 4.30
N LEU A 98 -25.03 -0.80 4.55
CA LEU A 98 -26.06 -0.85 3.50
C LEU A 98 -26.40 0.55 2.95
N ILE A 99 -26.42 1.58 3.80
CA ILE A 99 -26.65 2.98 3.39
C ILE A 99 -25.42 3.51 2.62
N ARG A 100 -24.20 3.32 3.14
CA ARG A 100 -22.93 3.73 2.52
C ARG A 100 -22.71 3.12 1.13
N GLN A 101 -23.19 1.89 0.91
CA GLN A 101 -23.14 1.22 -0.40
C GLN A 101 -24.32 1.59 -1.33
N GLY A 102 -25.20 2.52 -0.96
CA GLY A 102 -26.40 2.87 -1.73
C GLY A 102 -27.45 1.75 -1.84
N ARG A 103 -27.29 0.65 -1.09
CA ARG A 103 -28.16 -0.54 -1.15
C ARG A 103 -29.46 -0.38 -0.38
N ALA A 104 -29.50 0.55 0.58
CA ALA A 104 -30.68 0.88 1.36
C ALA A 104 -30.87 2.40 1.44
N ALA A 105 -31.81 2.94 0.67
CA ALA A 105 -32.11 4.37 0.63
C ALA A 105 -33.29 4.77 1.54
N THR A 106 -34.02 3.82 2.12
CA THR A 106 -35.16 4.07 3.01
C THR A 106 -35.16 3.14 4.22
N ARG A 107 -35.88 3.51 5.30
CA ARG A 107 -36.12 2.61 6.44
C ARG A 107 -36.81 1.29 6.03
N SER A 108 -37.66 1.34 5.01
CA SER A 108 -38.32 0.14 4.47
C SER A 108 -37.33 -0.81 3.80
N ASP A 109 -36.33 -0.28 3.08
CA ASP A 109 -35.24 -1.09 2.51
C ASP A 109 -34.39 -1.76 3.58
N ILE A 110 -34.05 -1.01 4.64
CA ILE A 110 -33.28 -1.55 5.77
C ILE A 110 -34.05 -2.73 6.39
N GLY A 111 -35.34 -2.55 6.73
CA GLY A 111 -36.16 -3.64 7.29
C GLY A 111 -36.24 -4.86 6.37
N ARG A 112 -36.46 -4.65 5.06
CA ARG A 112 -36.51 -5.70 4.04
C ARG A 112 -35.18 -6.46 3.88
N LEU A 113 -34.04 -5.77 3.92
CA LEU A 113 -32.71 -6.35 3.69
C LEU A 113 -32.11 -7.00 4.94
N THR A 114 -32.52 -6.55 6.13
CA THR A 114 -31.94 -7.00 7.42
C THR A 114 -32.86 -7.91 8.23
N GLY A 115 -34.16 -7.96 7.92
CA GLY A 115 -35.17 -8.64 8.74
C GLY A 115 -35.50 -7.93 10.05
N LEU A 116 -34.97 -6.73 10.30
CA LEU A 116 -35.25 -5.95 11.51
C LEU A 116 -36.70 -5.45 11.56
N SER A 117 -37.27 -5.41 12.77
CA SER A 117 -38.58 -4.78 13.02
C SER A 117 -38.51 -3.27 12.77
N ARG A 118 -39.66 -2.65 12.46
CA ARG A 118 -39.75 -1.19 12.23
C ARG A 118 -39.15 -0.38 13.38
N THR A 119 -39.39 -0.79 14.63
CA THR A 119 -38.84 -0.14 15.82
C THR A 119 -37.31 -0.26 15.90
N ALA A 120 -36.76 -1.45 15.61
CA ALA A 120 -35.32 -1.66 15.57
C ALA A 120 -34.64 -0.86 14.45
N VAL A 121 -35.24 -0.79 13.26
CA VAL A 121 -34.75 0.06 12.17
C VAL A 121 -34.73 1.53 12.58
N THR A 122 -35.81 2.05 13.18
CA THR A 122 -35.86 3.43 13.66
C THR A 122 -34.73 3.71 14.65
N LEU A 123 -34.55 2.86 15.67
CA LEU A 123 -33.48 3.02 16.67
C LEU A 123 -32.10 3.08 16.01
N ARG A 124 -31.77 2.11 15.13
CA ARG A 124 -30.46 2.04 14.45
C ARG A 124 -30.21 3.22 13.53
N VAL A 125 -31.24 3.72 12.83
CA VAL A 125 -31.12 4.92 11.98
C VAL A 125 -30.98 6.19 12.81
N THR A 126 -31.69 6.33 13.93
CA THR A 126 -31.51 7.47 14.85
C THR A 126 -30.08 7.54 15.38
N GLN A 127 -29.49 6.42 15.84
CA GLN A 127 -28.09 6.39 16.27
C GLN A 127 -27.09 6.88 15.19
N LEU A 128 -27.39 6.64 13.91
CA LEU A 128 -26.55 7.10 12.79
C LEU A 128 -26.79 8.57 12.40
N LEU A 129 -28.01 9.08 12.61
CA LEU A 129 -28.36 10.50 12.42
C LEU A 129 -27.74 11.36 13.53
N ASP A 130 -27.89 10.95 14.80
CA ASP A 130 -27.37 11.66 15.97
C ASP A 130 -25.84 11.81 15.95
N LYS A 131 -25.15 10.90 15.25
CA LYS A 131 -23.69 10.89 15.07
C LYS A 131 -23.24 11.41 13.70
N GLY A 132 -24.15 12.00 12.93
CA GLY A 132 -23.83 12.65 11.66
C GLY A 132 -23.27 11.72 10.58
N LEU A 133 -23.38 10.40 10.71
CA LEU A 133 -22.93 9.42 9.71
C LEU A 133 -23.93 9.25 8.55
N VAL A 134 -25.20 9.52 8.83
CA VAL A 134 -26.31 9.47 7.88
C VAL A 134 -27.07 10.79 7.96
N VAL A 135 -27.63 11.24 6.86
CA VAL A 135 -28.55 12.39 6.79
C VAL A 135 -29.85 12.03 6.10
N GLU A 136 -30.92 12.69 6.51
CA GLU A 136 -32.22 12.62 5.83
C GLU A 136 -32.33 13.72 4.77
N ARG A 137 -32.79 13.37 3.58
CA ARG A 137 -33.15 14.34 2.53
C ARG A 137 -34.53 14.01 1.97
N ALA A 138 -35.37 15.04 1.82
CA ALA A 138 -36.58 14.95 1.03
C ALA A 138 -36.23 15.00 -0.46
N GLU A 139 -37.02 14.33 -1.30
CA GLU A 139 -36.75 14.22 -2.73
C GLU A 139 -38.02 14.52 -3.54
N GLY A 140 -37.91 15.40 -4.53
CA GLY A 140 -38.95 15.68 -5.52
C GLY A 140 -40.13 16.55 -5.04
N GLY A 141 -40.80 17.18 -6.01
CA GLY A 141 -42.05 17.91 -5.79
C GLY A 141 -43.23 16.96 -5.52
N SER A 142 -44.13 17.35 -4.62
CA SER A 142 -45.25 16.51 -4.17
C SER A 142 -46.23 16.16 -5.30
N THR A 143 -46.40 14.85 -5.55
CA THR A 143 -47.43 14.30 -6.45
C THR A 143 -48.67 13.78 -5.69
N GLY A 144 -48.94 14.32 -4.49
CA GLY A 144 -50.17 14.04 -3.74
C GLY A 144 -50.06 13.07 -2.55
N GLY A 145 -48.85 12.81 -2.05
CA GLY A 145 -48.60 12.04 -0.83
C GLY A 145 -47.38 12.56 -0.07
N ARG A 146 -47.18 12.14 1.19
CA ARG A 146 -45.98 12.50 1.96
C ARG A 146 -44.75 11.85 1.29
N PRO A 147 -43.77 12.61 0.77
CA PRO A 147 -42.62 12.03 0.08
C PRO A 147 -41.84 11.08 1.01
N PRO A 148 -41.34 9.94 0.49
CA PRO A 148 -40.54 9.03 1.29
C PRO A 148 -39.20 9.69 1.64
N VAL A 149 -38.92 9.84 2.94
CA VAL A 149 -37.65 10.38 3.41
C VAL A 149 -36.52 9.42 3.04
N ARG A 150 -35.55 9.91 2.27
CA ARG A 150 -34.36 9.16 1.86
C ARG A 150 -33.25 9.30 2.89
N LEU A 151 -32.55 8.21 3.13
CA LEU A 151 -31.33 8.15 3.93
C LEU A 151 -30.12 8.18 3.01
N TRP A 152 -29.18 9.07 3.30
CA TRP A 152 -27.93 9.23 2.55
C TRP A 152 -26.73 9.10 3.50
N PHE A 153 -25.63 8.53 3.00
CA PHE A 153 -24.35 8.63 3.68
C PHE A 153 -23.91 10.09 3.74
N ASN A 154 -23.56 10.56 4.94
CA ASN A 154 -23.13 11.94 5.12
C ASN A 154 -21.62 12.05 4.93
N THR A 155 -21.19 12.36 3.71
CA THR A 155 -19.77 12.56 3.37
C THR A 155 -19.16 13.70 4.18
N ASP A 156 -19.96 14.74 4.44
CA ASP A 156 -19.66 15.91 5.27
C ASP A 156 -19.65 15.64 6.79
N GLY A 157 -19.92 14.40 7.23
CA GLY A 157 -20.01 14.01 8.65
C GLY A 157 -18.68 14.02 9.43
N GLY A 158 -17.59 14.38 8.76
CA GLY A 158 -16.27 14.57 9.34
C GLY A 158 -15.18 14.52 8.28
N THR A 159 -13.93 14.41 8.74
CA THR A 159 -12.76 14.34 7.87
C THR A 159 -11.85 13.18 8.24
N VAL A 160 -10.95 12.84 7.31
CA VAL A 160 -9.74 12.05 7.59
C VAL A 160 -8.52 12.79 7.06
N LEU A 161 -7.37 12.55 7.68
CA LEU A 161 -6.07 12.98 7.15
C LEU A 161 -5.46 11.87 6.31
N ALA A 162 -4.79 12.24 5.22
CA ALA A 162 -4.06 11.34 4.35
C ALA A 162 -2.62 11.84 4.18
N ALA A 163 -1.64 10.97 4.42
CA ALA A 163 -0.22 11.29 4.28
C ALA A 163 0.51 10.18 3.50
N ALA A 164 0.79 10.42 2.22
CA ALA A 164 1.62 9.55 1.42
C ALA A 164 3.08 10.03 1.51
N LEU A 165 3.85 9.43 2.42
CA LEU A 165 5.25 9.76 2.66
C LEU A 165 6.11 8.91 1.71
N GLY A 166 6.47 9.48 0.56
CA GLY A 166 7.33 8.85 -0.44
C GLY A 166 8.81 9.13 -0.23
N ALA A 167 9.66 8.43 -0.98
CA ALA A 167 11.12 8.50 -0.83
C ALA A 167 11.80 9.79 -1.35
N SER A 168 11.08 10.61 -2.12
CA SER A 168 11.55 11.89 -2.66
C SER A 168 10.53 13.04 -2.50
N ARG A 169 9.32 12.71 -2.01
CA ARG A 169 8.13 13.57 -2.06
C ARG A 169 7.10 13.07 -1.06
N ALA A 170 6.53 13.98 -0.27
CA ALA A 170 5.40 13.71 0.61
C ALA A 170 4.18 14.44 0.08
N GLN A 171 3.07 13.71 -0.10
CA GLN A 171 1.77 14.27 -0.46
C GLN A 171 0.83 14.15 0.72
N LEU A 172 0.11 15.23 1.03
CA LEU A 172 -0.76 15.35 2.19
C LEU A 172 -2.14 15.85 1.77
N ALA A 173 -3.19 15.36 2.41
CA ALA A 173 -4.53 15.86 2.20
C ALA A 173 -5.43 15.78 3.44
N VAL A 174 -6.44 16.65 3.46
CA VAL A 174 -7.64 16.47 4.26
C VAL A 174 -8.73 15.99 3.32
N CYS A 175 -9.39 14.88 3.65
CA CYS A 175 -10.49 14.33 2.86
C CYS A 175 -11.79 14.30 3.67
N ASP A 176 -12.92 14.33 2.97
CA ASP A 176 -14.24 14.01 3.55
C ASP A 176 -14.38 12.49 3.81
N LEU A 177 -15.54 12.05 4.35
CA LEU A 177 -15.79 10.64 4.64
C LEU A 177 -16.05 9.76 3.39
N ALA A 178 -16.18 10.34 2.19
CA ALA A 178 -16.12 9.61 0.92
C ALA A 178 -14.69 9.46 0.38
N GLY A 179 -13.71 10.17 0.94
CA GLY A 179 -12.35 10.23 0.43
C GLY A 179 -12.13 11.36 -0.60
N THR A 180 -13.09 12.28 -0.74
CA THR A 180 -12.94 13.48 -1.58
C THR A 180 -11.90 14.40 -0.95
N VAL A 181 -10.84 14.71 -1.67
CA VAL A 181 -9.82 15.69 -1.24
C VAL A 181 -10.46 17.07 -1.12
N LEU A 182 -10.38 17.66 0.07
CA LEU A 182 -10.83 19.03 0.36
C LEU A 182 -9.68 20.01 0.11
N ASN A 183 -8.55 19.79 0.80
CA ASN A 183 -7.30 20.53 0.65
C ASN A 183 -6.13 19.54 0.53
N GLU A 184 -5.08 19.91 -0.20
CA GLU A 184 -3.85 19.12 -0.35
C GLU A 184 -2.59 19.99 -0.33
N ALA A 185 -1.47 19.40 0.09
CA ALA A 185 -0.14 19.99 0.01
C ALA A 185 0.89 18.93 -0.42
N GLU A 186 2.01 19.38 -0.98
CA GLU A 186 3.12 18.53 -1.36
C GLU A 186 4.44 19.22 -0.98
N PHE A 187 5.44 18.44 -0.55
CA PHE A 187 6.81 18.92 -0.34
C PHE A 187 7.83 17.83 -0.70
N GLY A 188 9.04 18.27 -1.09
CA GLY A 188 10.16 17.37 -1.35
C GLY A 188 10.67 16.71 -0.06
N VAL A 189 11.15 15.48 -0.18
CA VAL A 189 11.67 14.68 0.95
C VAL A 189 13.09 14.27 0.62
N ASP A 190 14.02 14.55 1.53
CA ASP A 190 15.25 13.77 1.65
C ASP A 190 15.10 12.82 2.82
N LEU A 191 15.23 11.51 2.58
CA LEU A 191 15.13 10.51 3.64
C LEU A 191 16.35 10.54 4.58
N ALA A 192 17.46 11.17 4.17
CA ALA A 192 18.64 11.39 5.00
C ALA A 192 18.39 12.36 6.17
N ASP A 193 17.37 13.24 6.07
CA ASP A 193 16.93 14.10 7.19
C ASP A 193 16.29 13.29 8.33
N GLY A 194 15.90 12.04 8.06
CA GLY A 194 15.34 11.11 9.03
C GLY A 194 13.83 11.31 9.30
N PRO A 195 13.22 10.35 10.03
CA PRO A 195 11.76 10.31 10.24
C PRO A 195 11.22 11.50 11.02
N GLU A 196 11.93 12.00 12.04
CA GLU A 196 11.47 13.11 12.89
C GLU A 196 11.27 14.42 12.11
N VAL A 197 12.19 14.74 11.19
CA VAL A 197 12.08 15.94 10.34
C VAL A 197 10.90 15.79 9.39
N LEU A 198 10.75 14.61 8.76
CA LEU A 198 9.65 14.34 7.84
C LEU A 198 8.29 14.40 8.56
N PHE A 199 8.15 13.78 9.73
CA PHE A 199 6.89 13.77 10.46
C PHE A 199 6.55 15.15 11.05
N THR A 200 7.54 15.91 11.53
CA THR A 200 7.33 17.28 12.01
C THR A 200 6.80 18.19 10.90
N ASN A 201 7.40 18.11 9.71
CA ASN A 201 6.91 18.81 8.53
C ASN A 201 5.52 18.33 8.10
N ALA A 202 5.31 17.01 8.07
CA ALA A 202 4.01 16.44 7.69
C ALA A 202 2.87 16.89 8.62
N VAL A 203 3.09 16.87 9.93
CA VAL A 203 2.15 17.36 10.95
C VAL A 203 1.83 18.83 10.73
N LYS A 204 2.85 19.69 10.56
CA LYS A 204 2.67 21.13 10.33
C LYS A 204 1.74 21.41 9.15
N TYR A 205 1.99 20.76 8.01
CA TYR A 205 1.15 20.91 6.83
C TYR A 205 -0.26 20.31 7.04
N LEU A 206 -0.39 19.15 7.70
CA LEU A 206 -1.71 18.54 7.97
C LEU A 206 -2.57 19.40 8.90
N ASP A 207 -2.02 20.04 9.93
CA ASP A 207 -2.76 20.98 10.78
C ASP A 207 -3.18 22.24 9.99
N GLN A 208 -2.31 22.75 9.12
CA GLN A 208 -2.63 23.87 8.23
C GLN A 208 -3.79 23.52 7.30
N LEU A 209 -3.69 22.40 6.57
CA LEU A 209 -4.73 21.93 5.66
C LEU A 209 -6.07 21.70 6.38
N LEU A 210 -6.03 21.18 7.61
CA LEU A 210 -7.22 20.96 8.44
C LEU A 210 -7.87 22.29 8.85
N ALA A 211 -7.08 23.29 9.27
CA ALA A 211 -7.59 24.63 9.57
C ALA A 211 -8.18 25.31 8.32
N GLU A 212 -7.51 25.21 7.17
CA GLU A 212 -7.97 25.75 5.89
C GLU A 212 -9.23 25.05 5.37
N SER A 213 -9.55 23.83 5.83
CA SER A 213 -10.73 23.07 5.37
C SER A 213 -12.05 23.62 5.91
N GLY A 214 -11.98 24.49 6.93
CA GLY A 214 -13.15 24.97 7.67
C GLY A 214 -13.87 23.89 8.49
N ARG A 215 -13.32 22.66 8.58
CA ARG A 215 -13.92 21.56 9.32
C ARG A 215 -13.43 21.54 10.78
N PRO A 216 -14.33 21.40 11.77
CA PRO A 216 -13.93 21.32 13.18
C PRO A 216 -12.99 20.13 13.47
N ARG A 217 -11.96 20.34 14.28
CA ARG A 217 -10.93 19.31 14.60
C ARG A 217 -11.52 18.09 15.33
N ASP A 218 -12.58 18.27 16.10
CA ASP A 218 -13.33 17.19 16.78
C ASP A 218 -14.18 16.35 15.81
N THR A 219 -14.32 16.77 14.55
CA THR A 219 -14.89 15.96 13.46
C THR A 219 -13.84 15.16 12.65
N LEU A 220 -12.59 15.10 13.12
CA LEU A 220 -11.56 14.23 12.54
C LEU A 220 -11.75 12.78 12.99
N TRP A 221 -11.78 11.83 12.04
CA TRP A 221 -12.03 10.40 12.31
C TRP A 221 -10.76 9.54 12.37
N GLY A 222 -9.68 9.95 11.71
CA GLY A 222 -8.46 9.15 11.64
C GLY A 222 -7.40 9.71 10.69
N VAL A 223 -6.22 9.10 10.73
CA VAL A 223 -5.09 9.39 9.82
C VAL A 223 -4.73 8.12 9.02
N GLY A 224 -4.69 8.23 7.70
CA GLY A 224 -4.11 7.21 6.82
C GLY A 224 -2.72 7.62 6.38
N VAL A 225 -1.71 6.78 6.63
CA VAL A 225 -0.32 7.04 6.26
C VAL A 225 0.18 5.91 5.37
N SER A 226 0.99 6.24 4.37
CA SER A 226 1.82 5.25 3.68
C SER A 226 3.28 5.63 3.76
N VAL A 227 4.15 4.62 3.92
CA VAL A 227 5.61 4.76 3.87
C VAL A 227 6.21 3.77 2.86
N PRO A 228 7.44 3.98 2.36
CA PRO A 228 8.08 3.04 1.44
C PRO A 228 8.71 1.88 2.24
N GLY A 229 8.67 0.66 1.68
CA GLY A 229 9.19 -0.55 2.34
C GLY A 229 8.17 -1.25 3.25
N ALA A 230 8.63 -2.26 3.97
CA ALA A 230 7.79 -3.15 4.78
C ALA A 230 7.29 -2.46 6.07
N VAL A 231 6.04 -2.75 6.44
CA VAL A 231 5.37 -2.21 7.63
C VAL A 231 4.77 -3.35 8.44
N ASP A 232 5.01 -3.37 9.75
CA ASP A 232 4.17 -4.14 10.67
C ASP A 232 2.84 -3.40 10.83
N VAL A 233 1.81 -3.88 10.14
CA VAL A 233 0.47 -3.27 10.17
C VAL A 233 -0.28 -3.49 11.49
N ALA A 234 0.21 -4.34 12.40
CA ALA A 234 -0.39 -4.52 13.72
C ALA A 234 0.01 -3.39 14.69
N THR A 235 1.26 -2.93 14.62
CA THR A 235 1.77 -1.79 15.40
C THR A 235 1.82 -0.48 14.61
N GLY A 236 1.76 -0.54 13.28
CA GLY A 236 1.98 0.60 12.39
C GLY A 236 3.44 1.07 12.36
N THR A 237 4.38 0.13 12.49
CA THR A 237 5.82 0.37 12.59
C THR A 237 6.53 0.11 11.25
N SER A 238 7.42 1.01 10.85
CA SER A 238 8.31 0.83 9.70
C SER A 238 9.39 -0.22 10.01
N LEU A 239 9.50 -1.25 9.16
CA LEU A 239 10.43 -2.38 9.34
C LEU A 239 11.64 -2.34 8.40
N SER A 240 11.86 -1.24 7.65
CA SER A 240 12.81 -1.20 6.53
C SER A 240 14.06 -0.32 6.77
N PRO A 241 14.98 -0.70 7.69
CA PRO A 241 16.27 -0.03 7.80
C PRO A 241 17.17 -0.28 6.57
N ALA A 242 16.91 -1.35 5.82
CA ALA A 242 17.75 -1.78 4.70
C ALA A 242 17.72 -0.82 3.51
N VAL A 243 16.60 -0.12 3.26
CA VAL A 243 16.46 0.84 2.14
C VAL A 243 16.69 2.28 2.61
N GLN A 244 16.57 2.53 3.92
CA GLN A 244 16.51 3.87 4.51
C GLN A 244 17.18 3.87 5.90
N PRO A 245 18.41 4.41 6.04
CA PRO A 245 19.06 4.55 7.34
C PRO A 245 18.20 5.37 8.32
N GLY A 246 18.04 4.88 9.56
CA GLY A 246 17.21 5.54 10.58
C GLY A 246 15.70 5.22 10.54
N TRP A 247 15.24 4.38 9.60
CA TRP A 247 13.81 4.02 9.44
C TRP A 247 13.42 2.62 9.93
N GLY A 248 14.35 1.91 10.58
CA GLY A 248 14.03 0.65 11.29
C GLY A 248 13.35 0.92 12.62
N ASP A 249 12.30 0.15 12.90
CA ASP A 249 11.53 0.17 14.16
C ASP A 249 10.88 1.54 14.51
N VAL A 250 10.59 2.35 13.48
CA VAL A 250 9.94 3.66 13.65
C VAL A 250 8.42 3.49 13.80
N ALA A 251 7.89 3.81 14.98
CA ALA A 251 6.47 3.70 15.32
C ALA A 251 5.61 4.83 14.70
N VAL A 252 5.42 4.77 13.38
CA VAL A 252 4.70 5.79 12.59
C VAL A 252 3.27 5.98 13.10
N ALA A 253 2.53 4.91 13.39
CA ALA A 253 1.15 5.03 13.87
C ALA A 253 1.06 5.75 15.22
N ASP A 254 1.96 5.48 16.15
CA ASP A 254 1.96 6.08 17.48
C ASP A 254 2.26 7.58 17.42
N TYR A 255 3.19 8.01 16.56
CA TYR A 255 3.50 9.42 16.35
C TYR A 255 2.27 10.22 15.90
N PHE A 256 1.62 9.79 14.81
CA PHE A 256 0.46 10.49 14.27
C PHE A 256 -0.79 10.35 15.17
N THR A 257 -0.97 9.20 15.84
CA THR A 257 -2.08 9.00 16.79
C THR A 257 -1.93 9.90 18.01
N THR A 258 -0.72 10.01 18.56
CA THR A 258 -0.40 10.95 19.66
C THR A 258 -0.67 12.39 19.25
N ARG A 259 -0.32 12.76 18.01
CA ARG A 259 -0.42 14.14 17.55
C ARG A 259 -1.83 14.58 17.14
N PHE A 260 -2.68 13.66 16.68
CA PHE A 260 -4.03 13.98 16.21
C PHE A 260 -5.15 13.47 17.13
N GLY A 261 -4.87 12.58 18.08
CA GLY A 261 -5.85 12.07 19.04
C GLY A 261 -6.86 11.07 18.44
N VAL A 262 -6.58 10.56 17.23
CA VAL A 262 -7.46 9.71 16.44
C VAL A 262 -6.69 8.48 15.91
N PRO A 263 -7.36 7.37 15.55
CA PRO A 263 -6.69 6.19 15.04
C PRO A 263 -5.86 6.46 13.78
N THR A 264 -4.59 6.06 13.81
CA THR A 264 -3.74 6.04 12.61
C THR A 264 -3.69 4.64 12.00
N ARG A 265 -3.71 4.54 10.67
CA ARG A 265 -3.39 3.32 9.92
C ARG A 265 -2.19 3.58 9.02
N VAL A 266 -1.22 2.66 9.06
CA VAL A 266 0.04 2.74 8.32
C VAL A 266 0.19 1.45 7.54
N ASP A 267 0.61 1.55 6.29
CA ASP A 267 0.93 0.41 5.44
C ASP A 267 1.94 0.86 4.36
N ASN A 268 2.46 -0.09 3.59
CA ASN A 268 3.36 0.17 2.48
C ASN A 268 2.66 0.95 1.34
N ASP A 269 3.37 1.88 0.71
CA ASP A 269 2.82 2.75 -0.33
C ASP A 269 2.20 2.05 -1.56
N VAL A 270 2.74 0.91 -2.01
CA VAL A 270 2.13 0.12 -3.09
C VAL A 270 1.02 -0.82 -2.60
N ASN A 271 1.04 -1.27 -1.34
CA ASN A 271 -0.10 -1.96 -0.72
C ASN A 271 -1.33 -1.05 -0.62
N VAL A 272 -1.12 0.19 -0.18
CA VAL A 272 -2.18 1.21 -0.07
C VAL A 272 -2.75 1.53 -1.45
N LEU A 273 -1.89 1.69 -2.46
CA LEU A 273 -2.29 1.83 -3.87
C LEU A 273 -3.13 0.62 -4.36
N ALA A 274 -2.73 -0.61 -4.04
CA ALA A 274 -3.47 -1.82 -4.42
C ALA A 274 -4.86 -1.94 -3.79
N LEU A 275 -5.03 -1.53 -2.53
CA LEU A 275 -6.37 -1.44 -1.90
C LEU A 275 -7.28 -0.46 -2.63
N ALA A 276 -6.73 0.69 -3.04
CA ALA A 276 -7.49 1.73 -3.72
C ALA A 276 -7.89 1.34 -5.16
N GLU A 277 -6.97 0.75 -5.93
CA GLU A 277 -7.28 0.23 -7.28
C GLU A 277 -8.29 -0.93 -7.23
N HIS A 278 -8.19 -1.83 -6.24
CA HIS A 278 -9.17 -2.91 -6.07
C HIS A 278 -10.59 -2.40 -5.82
N ARG A 279 -10.78 -1.24 -5.16
CA ARG A 279 -12.11 -0.63 -5.02
C ARG A 279 -12.68 -0.11 -6.35
N ARG A 280 -11.83 0.23 -7.32
CA ARG A 280 -12.24 0.59 -8.69
C ARG A 280 -12.55 -0.65 -9.53
N HIS A 281 -11.94 -1.77 -9.20
CA HIS A 281 -12.14 -3.08 -9.85
C HIS A 281 -12.75 -4.11 -8.88
N PRO A 282 -13.96 -3.88 -8.33
CA PRO A 282 -14.54 -4.74 -7.29
C PRO A 282 -14.90 -6.16 -7.79
N ASP A 283 -14.97 -6.35 -9.10
CA ASP A 283 -15.21 -7.65 -9.76
C ASP A 283 -13.90 -8.43 -10.05
N VAL A 284 -12.73 -7.92 -9.62
CA VAL A 284 -11.41 -8.53 -9.85
C VAL A 284 -10.80 -8.98 -8.51
N ASP A 285 -10.94 -10.27 -8.21
CA ASP A 285 -10.40 -10.88 -6.99
C ASP A 285 -8.86 -11.02 -6.97
N ASP A 286 -8.23 -11.15 -8.15
CA ASP A 286 -6.79 -11.37 -8.29
C ASP A 286 -6.16 -10.27 -9.15
N LEU A 287 -5.49 -9.32 -8.50
CA LEU A 287 -4.99 -8.07 -9.06
C LEU A 287 -3.57 -7.78 -8.55
N LEU A 288 -2.67 -7.39 -9.45
CA LEU A 288 -1.31 -6.97 -9.11
C LEU A 288 -1.12 -5.50 -9.49
N VAL A 289 -0.91 -4.62 -8.51
CA VAL A 289 -0.41 -3.27 -8.78
C VAL A 289 1.10 -3.30 -8.89
N VAL A 290 1.66 -2.61 -9.86
CA VAL A 290 3.09 -2.33 -9.99
C VAL A 290 3.29 -0.82 -9.90
N LYS A 291 3.98 -0.37 -8.86
CA LYS A 291 4.37 1.03 -8.69
C LYS A 291 5.79 1.22 -9.22
N ALA A 292 5.91 1.97 -10.32
CA ALA A 292 7.17 2.37 -10.93
C ALA A 292 7.39 3.88 -10.71
N SER A 293 8.21 4.21 -9.72
CA SER A 293 8.53 5.57 -9.25
C SER A 293 10.05 5.68 -9.10
N THR A 294 10.56 6.46 -8.14
CA THR A 294 11.95 6.41 -7.64
C THR A 294 12.46 4.99 -7.41
N GLY A 295 11.57 4.08 -6.97
CA GLY A 295 11.80 2.64 -6.81
C GLY A 295 10.75 1.79 -7.53
N ILE A 296 10.82 0.46 -7.38
CA ILE A 296 9.85 -0.49 -7.96
C ILE A 296 9.25 -1.39 -6.88
N GLY A 297 7.96 -1.23 -6.62
CA GLY A 297 7.19 -2.10 -5.71
C GLY A 297 6.01 -2.76 -6.41
N ALA A 298 5.47 -3.82 -5.82
CA ALA A 298 4.20 -4.40 -6.22
C ALA A 298 3.26 -4.62 -5.02
N GLY A 299 1.96 -4.43 -5.23
CA GLY A 299 0.91 -4.67 -4.24
C GLY A 299 -0.02 -5.76 -4.76
N LEU A 300 -0.23 -6.82 -3.97
CA LEU A 300 -0.92 -8.02 -4.42
C LEU A 300 -2.30 -8.17 -3.76
N ILE A 301 -3.36 -8.14 -4.56
CA ILE A 301 -4.67 -8.65 -4.17
C ILE A 301 -4.80 -10.08 -4.69
N ALA A 302 -5.16 -11.02 -3.81
CA ALA A 302 -5.51 -12.38 -4.20
C ALA A 302 -6.74 -12.85 -3.42
N GLY A 303 -7.72 -13.43 -4.11
CA GLY A 303 -9.02 -13.79 -3.54
C GLY A 303 -9.77 -12.62 -2.89
N GLY A 304 -9.70 -11.42 -3.49
CA GLY A 304 -10.35 -10.19 -3.01
C GLY A 304 -9.72 -9.62 -1.73
N ARG A 305 -8.45 -9.94 -1.45
CA ARG A 305 -7.74 -9.56 -0.22
C ARG A 305 -6.30 -9.15 -0.50
N LEU A 306 -5.88 -8.03 0.07
CA LEU A 306 -4.48 -7.58 0.06
C LEU A 306 -3.59 -8.58 0.83
N GLN A 307 -2.53 -9.03 0.15
CA GLN A 307 -1.54 -9.97 0.61
C GLN A 307 -0.29 -9.22 1.06
N ARG A 308 -0.01 -9.21 2.36
CA ARG A 308 1.16 -8.52 2.97
C ARG A 308 2.32 -9.46 3.28
N GLY A 309 2.12 -10.77 3.14
CA GLY A 309 3.10 -11.78 3.57
C GLY A 309 3.21 -11.87 5.10
N ALA A 310 4.22 -12.60 5.57
CA ALA A 310 4.39 -12.88 7.00
C ALA A 310 4.89 -11.67 7.82
N LEU A 311 5.64 -10.76 7.19
CA LEU A 311 6.31 -9.61 7.83
C LEU A 311 6.12 -8.30 7.05
N GLY A 312 5.00 -8.13 6.35
CA GLY A 312 4.73 -6.93 5.54
C GLY A 312 5.50 -6.84 4.21
N ALA A 313 6.46 -7.74 3.95
CA ALA A 313 7.36 -7.72 2.80
C ALA A 313 6.89 -8.52 1.55
N ALA A 314 5.60 -8.82 1.41
CA ALA A 314 5.10 -9.34 0.13
C ALA A 314 5.08 -8.21 -0.91
N GLY A 315 5.54 -8.50 -2.13
CA GLY A 315 5.51 -7.53 -3.22
C GLY A 315 6.75 -6.65 -3.37
N GLU A 316 7.86 -7.00 -2.70
CA GLU A 316 9.20 -6.41 -2.86
C GLU A 316 9.85 -6.74 -4.23
N LEU A 317 9.09 -6.48 -5.32
CA LEU A 317 9.40 -6.84 -6.70
C LEU A 317 10.74 -6.25 -7.16
N GLY A 318 11.00 -5.00 -6.80
CA GLY A 318 12.23 -4.25 -7.13
C GLY A 318 13.50 -4.90 -6.57
N HIS A 319 13.42 -5.72 -5.53
CA HIS A 319 14.58 -6.42 -4.96
C HIS A 319 14.83 -7.80 -5.59
N THR A 320 14.00 -8.23 -6.55
CA THR A 320 14.29 -9.42 -7.37
C THR A 320 15.57 -9.20 -8.18
N LYS A 321 16.51 -10.17 -8.14
CA LYS A 321 17.74 -10.11 -8.91
C LYS A 321 17.47 -10.40 -10.40
N VAL A 322 17.90 -9.50 -11.29
CA VAL A 322 17.66 -9.57 -12.75
C VAL A 322 18.94 -9.56 -13.58
N CYS A 323 20.08 -9.21 -12.98
CA CYS A 323 21.41 -9.37 -13.57
C CYS A 323 22.42 -9.75 -12.50
N ASP A 324 23.50 -10.40 -12.92
CA ASP A 324 24.77 -10.33 -12.22
C ASP A 324 25.53 -9.13 -12.81
N ALA A 325 26.03 -8.23 -11.96
CA ALA A 325 26.90 -7.14 -12.38
C ALA A 325 28.35 -7.56 -12.17
N GLU A 326 29.22 -7.27 -13.15
CA GLU A 326 30.65 -7.60 -13.07
C GLU A 326 31.36 -6.69 -12.06
N ASP A 327 31.03 -5.39 -12.07
CA ASP A 327 31.31 -4.47 -10.97
C ASP A 327 30.08 -4.35 -10.05
N PRO A 328 30.20 -4.53 -8.73
CA PRO A 328 29.15 -4.24 -7.77
C PRO A 328 28.58 -2.81 -7.82
N GLU A 329 29.37 -1.81 -8.24
CA GLU A 329 28.93 -0.41 -8.31
C GLU A 329 27.93 -0.17 -9.46
N ASP A 330 28.10 -0.82 -10.61
CA ASP A 330 27.25 -0.69 -11.83
C ASP A 330 25.77 -1.03 -11.59
N ALA A 331 25.45 -1.80 -10.55
CA ALA A 331 24.08 -2.17 -10.20
C ALA A 331 23.84 -2.20 -8.68
N ALA A 332 24.49 -1.30 -7.94
CA ALA A 332 24.33 -1.17 -6.50
C ALA A 332 22.87 -0.82 -6.14
N CYS A 333 22.23 -1.66 -5.32
CA CYS A 333 20.88 -1.42 -4.81
C CYS A 333 20.94 -0.85 -3.39
N ARG A 334 20.03 0.08 -3.08
CA ARG A 334 19.92 0.69 -1.74
C ARG A 334 19.71 -0.33 -0.63
N CYS A 335 19.11 -1.49 -0.92
CA CYS A 335 18.94 -2.58 0.05
C CYS A 335 20.25 -3.28 0.47
N GLY A 336 21.41 -2.88 -0.06
CA GLY A 336 22.73 -3.47 0.22
C GLY A 336 23.09 -4.67 -0.68
N SER A 337 22.27 -4.99 -1.67
CA SER A 337 22.52 -6.04 -2.68
C SER A 337 22.88 -5.43 -4.04
N THR A 338 23.19 -6.27 -5.03
CA THR A 338 23.50 -5.85 -6.41
C THR A 338 22.65 -6.57 -7.45
N GLY A 339 22.38 -5.90 -8.57
CA GLY A 339 21.62 -6.48 -9.69
C GLY A 339 20.12 -6.65 -9.44
N CYS A 340 19.57 -5.98 -8.41
CA CYS A 340 18.14 -5.89 -8.16
C CYS A 340 17.43 -5.12 -9.29
N LEU A 341 16.19 -5.49 -9.61
CA LEU A 341 15.35 -4.83 -10.62
C LEU A 341 15.29 -3.30 -10.43
N GLU A 342 15.10 -2.83 -9.20
CA GLU A 342 15.09 -1.40 -8.88
C GLU A 342 16.40 -0.69 -9.24
N ALA A 343 17.55 -1.35 -9.04
CA ALA A 343 18.86 -0.75 -9.30
C ALA A 343 19.12 -0.47 -10.79
N VAL A 344 18.44 -1.19 -11.69
CA VAL A 344 18.65 -1.11 -13.15
C VAL A 344 17.42 -0.63 -13.94
N ALA A 345 16.25 -0.55 -13.31
CA ALA A 345 14.99 -0.17 -13.96
C ALA A 345 14.12 0.80 -13.13
N GLY A 346 14.49 1.11 -11.88
CA GLY A 346 13.81 2.12 -11.08
C GLY A 346 14.05 3.53 -11.62
N GLY A 347 13.13 4.46 -11.34
CA GLY A 347 13.17 5.80 -11.93
C GLY A 347 14.42 6.61 -11.57
N ARG A 348 15.06 6.34 -10.42
CA ARG A 348 16.39 6.89 -10.08
C ARG A 348 17.45 6.45 -11.10
N ALA A 349 17.55 5.15 -11.37
CA ALA A 349 18.54 4.59 -12.31
C ALA A 349 18.32 5.09 -13.75
N ILE A 350 17.05 5.30 -14.14
CA ILE A 350 16.73 5.89 -15.45
C ILE A 350 17.12 7.37 -15.49
N ALA A 351 16.89 8.14 -14.41
CA ALA A 351 17.27 9.55 -14.33
C ALA A 351 18.80 9.74 -14.39
N GLU A 352 19.55 8.89 -13.67
CA GLU A 352 21.02 8.82 -13.71
C GLU A 352 21.52 8.52 -15.13
N ALA A 353 20.99 7.48 -15.79
CA ALA A 353 21.33 7.15 -17.17
C ALA A 353 20.95 8.25 -18.19
N CYS A 354 19.87 9.01 -17.94
CA CYS A 354 19.55 10.20 -18.75
C CYS A 354 20.59 11.31 -18.54
N ALA A 355 21.02 11.56 -17.30
CA ALA A 355 22.02 12.58 -17.00
C ALA A 355 23.38 12.29 -17.67
N GLU A 356 23.83 11.02 -17.66
CA GLU A 356 25.03 10.56 -18.37
C GLU A 356 24.98 10.81 -19.89
N LEU A 357 23.79 10.70 -20.49
CA LEU A 357 23.54 10.99 -21.91
C LEU A 357 23.35 12.49 -22.22
N GLY A 358 23.60 13.37 -21.25
CA GLY A 358 23.41 14.81 -21.40
C GLY A 358 21.94 15.23 -21.44
N ARG A 359 21.09 14.53 -20.69
CA ARG A 359 19.68 14.87 -20.42
C ARG A 359 19.45 14.94 -18.90
N PRO A 360 20.01 15.94 -18.20
CA PRO A 360 19.96 15.99 -16.74
C PRO A 360 18.52 16.15 -16.25
N VAL A 361 18.06 15.15 -15.51
CA VAL A 361 16.79 15.12 -14.78
C VAL A 361 17.03 14.55 -13.38
N SER A 362 16.30 15.04 -12.38
CA SER A 362 16.52 14.68 -10.97
C SER A 362 15.74 13.46 -10.50
N ASP A 363 14.66 13.10 -11.18
CA ASP A 363 13.73 12.07 -10.72
C ASP A 363 12.95 11.38 -11.86
N ALA A 364 12.11 10.41 -11.46
CA ALA A 364 11.22 9.67 -12.33
C ALA A 364 10.19 10.55 -13.08
N PHE A 365 9.82 11.70 -12.51
CA PHE A 365 8.89 12.64 -13.14
C PHE A 365 9.57 13.38 -14.29
N GLY A 366 10.80 13.86 -14.09
CA GLY A 366 11.63 14.44 -15.16
C GLY A 366 11.93 13.46 -16.30
N VAL A 367 12.14 12.18 -15.99
CA VAL A 367 12.23 11.11 -17.02
C VAL A 367 10.94 11.03 -17.85
N ALA A 368 9.76 11.13 -17.22
CA ALA A 368 8.49 11.11 -17.94
C ALA A 368 8.23 12.39 -18.76
N GLU A 369 8.71 13.55 -18.32
CA GLU A 369 8.73 14.78 -19.13
C GLU A 369 9.56 14.60 -20.41
N LEU A 370 10.76 14.02 -20.32
CA LEU A 370 11.62 13.73 -21.48
C LEU A 370 10.95 12.75 -22.47
N VAL A 371 10.28 11.71 -21.96
CA VAL A 371 9.50 10.80 -22.82
C VAL A 371 8.38 11.54 -23.54
N ARG A 372 7.67 12.44 -22.86
CA ARG A 372 6.54 13.18 -23.43
C ARG A 372 6.97 14.23 -24.46
N SER A 373 8.16 14.82 -24.30
CA SER A 373 8.75 15.71 -25.30
C SER A 373 9.35 14.96 -26.50
N GLY A 374 9.37 13.62 -26.47
CA GLY A 374 9.81 12.76 -27.56
C GLY A 374 11.31 12.48 -27.58
N ASP A 375 12.02 12.64 -26.47
CA ASP A 375 13.45 12.35 -26.41
C ASP A 375 13.72 10.85 -26.68
N PRO A 376 14.54 10.51 -27.70
CA PRO A 376 14.72 9.12 -28.14
C PRO A 376 15.50 8.27 -27.14
N ASP A 377 16.36 8.87 -26.32
CA ASP A 377 17.13 8.16 -25.31
C ASP A 377 16.30 7.86 -24.07
N ALA A 378 15.49 8.83 -23.60
CA ALA A 378 14.52 8.59 -22.54
C ALA A 378 13.49 7.51 -22.93
N LEU A 379 12.97 7.56 -24.16
CA LEU A 379 12.08 6.53 -24.73
C LEU A 379 12.74 5.13 -24.73
N ARG A 380 14.00 5.05 -25.15
CA ARG A 380 14.80 3.81 -25.18
C ARG A 380 15.04 3.25 -23.78
N LEU A 381 15.43 4.09 -22.83
CA LEU A 381 15.69 3.70 -21.44
C LEU A 381 14.42 3.23 -20.73
N VAL A 382 13.32 3.97 -20.84
CA VAL A 382 12.03 3.58 -20.23
C VAL A 382 11.49 2.27 -20.84
N ARG A 383 11.62 2.06 -22.15
CA ARG A 383 11.26 0.77 -22.76
C ARG A 383 12.16 -0.38 -22.31
N GLN A 384 13.44 -0.13 -22.08
CA GLN A 384 14.36 -1.13 -21.53
C GLN A 384 14.03 -1.48 -20.07
N ALA A 385 13.71 -0.49 -19.24
CA ALA A 385 13.20 -0.70 -17.88
C ALA A 385 11.89 -1.51 -17.91
N GLY A 386 10.96 -1.17 -18.82
CA GLY A 386 9.73 -1.92 -19.07
C GLY A 386 9.98 -3.39 -19.37
N ARG A 387 10.97 -3.71 -20.23
CA ARG A 387 11.40 -5.10 -20.47
C ARG A 387 11.89 -5.78 -19.20
N ARG A 388 12.80 -5.16 -18.43
CA ARG A 388 13.32 -5.72 -17.17
C ARG A 388 12.21 -6.02 -16.16
N ILE A 389 11.24 -5.12 -16.01
CA ILE A 389 10.06 -5.34 -15.17
C ILE A 389 9.23 -6.51 -15.72
N GLY A 390 9.05 -6.58 -17.05
CA GLY A 390 8.41 -7.71 -17.73
C GLY A 390 9.09 -9.07 -17.50
N GLU A 391 10.42 -9.12 -17.33
CA GLU A 391 11.15 -10.36 -17.02
C GLU A 391 10.73 -10.94 -15.67
N VAL A 392 10.58 -10.08 -14.66
CA VAL A 392 10.13 -10.48 -13.31
C VAL A 392 8.61 -10.73 -13.30
N LEU A 393 7.83 -9.87 -13.96
CA LEU A 393 6.38 -10.01 -14.04
C LEU A 393 5.94 -11.28 -14.78
N ALA A 394 6.70 -11.78 -15.75
CA ALA A 394 6.40 -13.08 -16.36
C ALA A 394 6.42 -14.24 -15.33
N GLY A 395 7.35 -14.19 -14.37
CA GLY A 395 7.39 -15.12 -13.24
C GLY A 395 6.20 -14.92 -12.30
N ALA A 396 5.89 -13.66 -11.94
CA ALA A 396 4.74 -13.33 -11.09
C ALA A 396 3.40 -13.75 -11.72
N VAL A 397 3.21 -13.55 -13.04
CA VAL A 397 2.02 -13.98 -13.79
C VAL A 397 1.88 -15.51 -13.77
N ASN A 398 2.97 -16.26 -13.97
CA ASN A 398 2.93 -17.72 -13.89
C ASN A 398 2.66 -18.26 -12.49
N LEU A 399 3.10 -17.56 -11.44
CA LEU A 399 2.96 -17.99 -10.05
C LEU A 399 1.62 -17.58 -9.42
N LEU A 400 1.15 -16.37 -9.70
CA LEU A 400 0.00 -15.74 -9.05
C LEU A 400 -1.24 -15.71 -9.95
N ASN A 401 -1.07 -15.79 -11.27
CA ASN A 401 -2.14 -15.78 -12.28
C ASN A 401 -3.18 -14.64 -12.09
N PRO A 402 -2.76 -13.36 -11.98
CA PRO A 402 -3.67 -12.24 -11.80
C PRO A 402 -4.52 -12.00 -13.05
N GLY A 403 -5.77 -11.58 -12.87
CA GLY A 403 -6.64 -11.16 -13.98
C GLY A 403 -6.32 -9.76 -14.51
N LEU A 404 -5.70 -8.93 -13.68
CA LEU A 404 -5.34 -7.54 -13.99
C LEU A 404 -3.99 -7.17 -13.37
N ILE A 405 -3.13 -6.55 -14.18
CA ILE A 405 -1.98 -5.77 -13.70
C ILE A 405 -2.30 -4.29 -13.89
N VAL A 406 -2.20 -3.50 -12.82
CA VAL A 406 -2.34 -2.04 -12.88
C VAL A 406 -0.95 -1.42 -12.71
N VAL A 407 -0.56 -0.51 -13.61
CA VAL A 407 0.75 0.17 -13.58
C VAL A 407 0.56 1.61 -13.13
N GLY A 408 1.16 1.97 -11.98
CA GLY A 408 1.12 3.31 -11.40
C GLY A 408 2.51 3.81 -10.98
N GLY A 409 2.56 4.96 -10.30
CA GLY A 409 3.80 5.66 -9.98
C GLY A 409 4.24 6.65 -11.07
N ASP A 410 5.31 7.38 -10.82
CA ASP A 410 5.72 8.54 -11.63
C ASP A 410 6.12 8.15 -13.07
N LEU A 411 6.73 6.96 -13.24
CA LEU A 411 7.05 6.43 -14.58
C LEU A 411 5.79 5.99 -15.35
N ALA A 412 4.63 5.86 -14.71
CA ALA A 412 3.37 5.64 -15.43
C ALA A 412 2.94 6.89 -16.23
N HIS A 413 3.51 8.08 -15.99
CA HIS A 413 3.37 9.21 -16.93
C HIS A 413 4.08 8.97 -18.27
N ALA A 414 4.98 7.97 -18.33
CA ALA A 414 5.59 7.40 -19.52
C ALA A 414 5.00 6.01 -19.86
N TYR A 415 3.69 5.82 -19.66
CA TYR A 415 2.98 4.54 -19.74
C TYR A 415 3.30 3.71 -21.00
N GLU A 416 3.16 4.28 -22.18
CA GLU A 416 3.23 3.53 -23.45
C GLU A 416 4.59 2.84 -23.70
N PRO A 417 5.76 3.52 -23.69
CA PRO A 417 7.05 2.84 -23.87
C PRO A 417 7.34 1.83 -22.74
N LEU A 418 6.94 2.14 -21.50
CA LEU A 418 7.12 1.27 -20.35
C LEU A 418 6.33 -0.04 -20.51
N VAL A 419 5.02 0.06 -20.74
CA VAL A 419 4.12 -1.08 -20.87
C VAL A 419 4.30 -1.82 -22.19
N ALA A 420 4.73 -1.17 -23.27
CA ALA A 420 5.20 -1.86 -24.46
C ALA A 420 6.36 -2.82 -24.15
N GLY A 421 7.35 -2.36 -23.38
CA GLY A 421 8.46 -3.21 -22.91
C GLY A 421 8.00 -4.34 -21.99
N MET A 422 7.05 -4.07 -21.06
CA MET A 422 6.49 -5.12 -20.19
C MET A 422 5.75 -6.19 -20.99
N ARG A 423 4.83 -5.78 -21.88
CA ARG A 423 4.03 -6.68 -22.74
C ARG A 423 4.90 -7.54 -23.63
N GLU A 424 5.93 -6.97 -24.24
CA GLU A 424 6.93 -7.66 -25.08
C GLU A 424 7.48 -8.91 -24.38
N VAL A 425 7.84 -8.80 -23.09
CA VAL A 425 8.45 -9.90 -22.33
C VAL A 425 7.40 -10.79 -21.65
N ILE A 426 6.33 -10.23 -21.10
CA ILE A 426 5.27 -11.01 -20.41
C ILE A 426 4.64 -12.01 -21.40
N TYR A 427 4.21 -11.57 -22.59
CA TYR A 427 3.60 -12.47 -23.58
C TYR A 427 4.60 -13.45 -24.21
N GLN A 428 5.92 -13.20 -24.12
CA GLN A 428 6.96 -14.13 -24.57
C GLN A 428 7.28 -15.20 -23.52
N ARG A 429 7.27 -14.86 -22.22
CA ARG A 429 7.81 -15.71 -21.14
C ARG A 429 6.77 -16.27 -20.16
N ALA A 430 5.59 -15.66 -20.06
CA ALA A 430 4.48 -16.24 -19.30
C ALA A 430 3.74 -17.28 -20.14
N THR A 431 3.05 -18.22 -19.48
CA THR A 431 2.28 -19.25 -20.19
C THR A 431 1.09 -18.65 -20.93
N ALA A 432 0.74 -19.22 -22.09
CA ALA A 432 -0.42 -18.80 -22.88
C ALA A 432 -1.74 -18.92 -22.10
N THR A 433 -1.83 -19.84 -21.14
CA THR A 433 -2.99 -19.97 -20.24
C THR A 433 -3.09 -18.79 -19.28
N ALA A 434 -1.99 -18.42 -18.62
CA ALA A 434 -1.97 -17.34 -17.63
C ALA A 434 -2.15 -15.94 -18.26
N THR A 435 -1.77 -15.78 -19.53
CA THR A 435 -1.92 -14.51 -20.26
C THR A 435 -3.24 -14.38 -21.03
N ARG A 436 -4.05 -15.45 -21.12
CA ARG A 436 -5.25 -15.52 -21.98
C ARG A 436 -6.28 -14.41 -21.74
N THR A 437 -6.46 -14.00 -20.49
CA THR A 437 -7.39 -12.96 -20.06
C THR A 437 -6.70 -11.85 -19.27
N LEU A 438 -5.36 -11.84 -19.25
CA LEU A 438 -4.58 -10.87 -18.51
C LEU A 438 -4.72 -9.48 -19.14
N ARG A 439 -5.25 -8.54 -18.37
CA ARG A 439 -5.26 -7.11 -18.71
C ARG A 439 -4.07 -6.41 -18.08
N ILE A 440 -3.52 -5.42 -18.78
CA ILE A 440 -2.46 -4.53 -18.26
C ILE A 440 -2.92 -3.09 -18.55
N GLU A 441 -3.25 -2.36 -17.49
CA GLU A 441 -3.95 -1.06 -17.52
C GLU A 441 -3.19 0.00 -16.70
N PRO A 442 -3.34 1.30 -17.01
CA PRO A 442 -2.77 2.37 -16.18
C PRO A 442 -3.56 2.53 -14.87
N SER A 443 -2.89 2.99 -13.82
CA SER A 443 -3.57 3.49 -12.61
C SER A 443 -4.42 4.71 -12.95
N GLU A 444 -5.73 4.63 -12.67
CA GLU A 444 -6.68 5.71 -12.95
C GLU A 444 -6.67 6.81 -11.87
N MET A 445 -5.83 6.69 -10.84
CA MET A 445 -5.78 7.66 -9.72
C MET A 445 -4.81 8.83 -9.92
N HIS A 446 -4.10 8.88 -11.05
CA HIS A 446 -3.31 10.05 -11.50
C HIS A 446 -2.33 10.61 -10.43
N ALA A 447 -2.03 11.91 -10.48
CA ALA A 447 -1.06 12.57 -9.59
C ALA A 447 -1.45 12.60 -8.10
N ARG A 448 -2.68 12.21 -7.74
CA ARG A 448 -3.21 12.12 -6.36
C ARG A 448 -3.27 10.68 -5.84
N THR A 449 -2.64 9.74 -6.55
CA THR A 449 -2.56 8.30 -6.23
C THR A 449 -2.28 8.03 -4.75
N GLY A 450 -1.25 8.66 -4.18
CA GLY A 450 -0.86 8.45 -2.78
C GLY A 450 -1.95 8.86 -1.78
N ILE A 451 -2.38 10.12 -1.82
CA ILE A 451 -3.34 10.67 -0.84
C ILE A 451 -4.72 10.02 -0.92
N GLY A 452 -5.25 9.75 -2.12
CA GLY A 452 -6.53 9.07 -2.29
C GLY A 452 -6.50 7.63 -1.77
N ALA A 453 -5.34 6.97 -1.90
CA ALA A 453 -5.12 5.64 -1.37
C ALA A 453 -4.94 5.64 0.17
N CYS A 454 -4.22 6.61 0.74
CA CYS A 454 -4.10 6.78 2.19
C CYS A 454 -5.45 7.10 2.86
N ALA A 455 -6.25 8.00 2.28
CA ALA A 455 -7.62 8.23 2.74
C ALA A 455 -8.45 6.93 2.66
N THR A 456 -8.30 6.18 1.56
CA THR A 456 -8.90 4.86 1.38
C THR A 456 -8.55 3.91 2.54
N LEU A 457 -7.27 3.75 2.90
CA LEU A 457 -6.81 2.88 3.97
C LEU A 457 -7.53 3.15 5.30
N VAL A 458 -7.54 4.41 5.76
CA VAL A 458 -8.16 4.76 7.04
C VAL A 458 -9.69 4.69 7.00
N LEU A 459 -10.32 5.08 5.89
CA LEU A 459 -11.78 5.01 5.71
C LEU A 459 -12.34 3.59 5.65
N ASP A 460 -11.52 2.56 5.38
CA ASP A 460 -11.97 1.17 5.53
C ASP A 460 -11.97 0.69 6.98
N ASP A 461 -11.11 1.26 7.83
CA ASP A 461 -11.04 0.94 9.25
C ASP A 461 -12.13 1.68 10.04
N VAL A 462 -12.09 3.03 10.02
CA VAL A 462 -12.93 3.87 10.90
C VAL A 462 -14.41 3.86 10.50
N LEU A 463 -14.71 3.58 9.23
CA LEU A 463 -16.08 3.37 8.72
C LEU A 463 -16.39 1.87 8.47
N SER A 464 -15.59 0.95 9.04
CA SER A 464 -15.93 -0.47 9.07
C SER A 464 -17.18 -0.72 9.91
N ARG A 465 -17.88 -1.83 9.65
CA ARG A 465 -19.01 -2.26 10.50
C ARG A 465 -18.63 -2.33 11.97
N ARG A 466 -17.45 -2.90 12.26
CA ARG A 466 -16.94 -3.10 13.62
C ARG A 466 -16.63 -1.77 14.31
N ALA A 467 -16.03 -0.81 13.61
CA ALA A 467 -15.75 0.51 14.16
C ALA A 467 -17.04 1.30 14.43
N VAL A 468 -18.00 1.28 13.49
CA VAL A 468 -19.30 1.92 13.67
C VAL A 468 -20.12 1.27 14.78
N ASP A 469 -20.08 -0.05 14.92
CA ASP A 469 -20.70 -0.74 16.06
C ASP A 469 -20.05 -0.35 17.39
N ALA A 470 -18.71 -0.31 17.46
CA ALA A 470 -17.96 0.08 18.66
C ALA A 470 -18.08 1.59 19.02
N LEU A 471 -18.44 2.45 18.07
CA LEU A 471 -18.69 3.88 18.29
C LEU A 471 -20.11 4.16 18.85
N LEU A 472 -21.04 3.22 18.67
CA LEU A 472 -22.48 3.41 18.83
C LEU A 472 -23.15 2.39 19.77
N CYS A 473 -22.37 1.53 20.42
CA CYS A 473 -22.82 0.56 21.43
C CYS A 473 -22.01 0.74 22.72
#